data_AF-A0A3A8ZL14-F1
#
_entry.id   AF-A0A3A8ZL14-F1
#
_cell.length_a   1.000
_cell.length_b   1.000
_cell.length_c   1.000
_cell.angle_alpha   90.00
_cell.angle_beta   90.00
_cell.angle_gamma   90.00
#
_symmetry.space_group_name_H-M   'P 1'
#
loop_
_entity.id
_entity.type
_entity.pdbx_description
1 polymer ?
#
loop_
_entity_poly.entity_id
_entity_poly.type
_entity_poly.pdbx_seq_one_letter_code
_entity_poly.pdbx_strand_id
1 'polypeptide(L)'
;MSKQNEKGNVYSFLKRLLEKDDFSLAEYDFKLEMKKYYKKYNTSKRHDKLIHEIEEKIDNEKNYISRWFAYKTLEGEQNGRKYIQFDCDNSNDTCELTKLIYYYLWGWEKGKKAKNYFGNLLILQEKSAVFGGDTMNSLGITMVRYLKKRSVKDCKKKWESKKGMSVVKGLYDFALYTSCIGNFVLVPKGFNGHRGIHPQIKDYWDLSLDYLAFAEKSAWLSTGEEPIKQKYVKDNKAFVKYINMFFLWDYVDKSYQVKPLFDSHGDKLGAKLIPDGDVCPEEEEFEQYFITATEYIRRRGLFMAAMLKIAVEYDERKERQGQDGNDIWHVSDIYKYIVEKVFLTDKTYSGYEGVIHDIKDVISKAVKENVISEDTKKEIFSILGKAQDLIAEVKVDANDKKASD
;
A
#
# COMPACT_ATOMS: atom_id res chain seq x y z
N MET A 1 -3.07 -30.43 3.82
CA MET A 1 -3.18 -29.64 5.07
C MET A 1 -4.56 -29.01 5.11
N SER A 2 -5.22 -28.95 6.27
CA SER A 2 -6.54 -28.31 6.39
C SER A 2 -6.41 -26.78 6.26
N LYS A 3 -7.41 -26.11 5.66
CA LYS A 3 -7.44 -24.63 5.50
C LYS A 3 -7.32 -23.87 6.82
N GLN A 4 -7.67 -24.49 7.96
CA GLN A 4 -7.51 -23.91 9.30
C GLN A 4 -6.05 -23.88 9.77
N ASN A 5 -5.25 -24.92 9.48
CA ASN A 5 -3.83 -24.95 9.85
C ASN A 5 -3.00 -23.90 9.08
N GLU A 6 -3.40 -23.52 7.86
CA GLU A 6 -2.72 -22.52 7.04
C GLU A 6 -2.99 -21.08 7.50
N LYS A 7 -4.24 -20.75 7.86
CA LYS A 7 -4.58 -19.44 8.45
C LYS A 7 -3.84 -19.21 9.77
N GLY A 8 -3.68 -20.25 10.59
CA GLY A 8 -2.87 -20.20 11.80
C GLY A 8 -1.40 -19.88 11.52
N ASN A 9 -0.84 -20.37 10.42
CA ASN A 9 0.56 -20.15 10.05
C ASN A 9 0.83 -18.70 9.59
N VAL A 10 0.00 -18.16 8.68
CA VAL A 10 0.16 -16.77 8.19
C VAL A 10 -0.03 -15.75 9.31
N TYR A 11 -1.03 -15.95 10.18
CA TYR A 11 -1.20 -15.11 11.36
C TYR A 11 0.02 -15.16 12.28
N SER A 12 0.52 -16.36 12.58
CA SER A 12 1.69 -16.52 13.46
C SER A 12 2.93 -15.85 12.85
N PHE A 13 3.05 -15.87 11.52
CA PHE A 13 4.12 -15.15 10.83
C PHE A 13 3.98 -13.63 10.95
N LEU A 14 2.79 -13.07 10.71
CA LEU A 14 2.52 -11.65 10.91
C LEU A 14 2.82 -11.24 12.35
N LYS A 15 2.36 -12.02 13.34
CA LYS A 15 2.62 -11.74 14.76
C LYS A 15 4.12 -11.68 15.07
N ARG A 16 4.92 -12.63 14.55
CA ARG A 16 6.39 -12.59 14.70
C ARG A 16 7.03 -11.36 14.07
N LEU A 17 6.47 -10.82 12.99
CA LEU A 17 6.97 -9.59 12.37
C LEU A 17 6.61 -8.35 13.21
N LEU A 18 5.48 -8.38 13.93
CA LEU A 18 5.01 -7.28 14.79
C LEU A 18 5.59 -7.31 16.22
N GLU A 19 5.94 -8.50 16.72
CA GLU A 19 6.60 -8.70 18.04
C GLU A 19 8.00 -8.09 18.08
N LYS A 20 8.65 -7.93 16.94
CA LYS A 20 9.92 -7.23 16.86
C LYS A 20 9.71 -5.74 17.09
N ASP A 21 10.49 -5.18 18.00
CA ASP A 21 10.46 -3.76 18.33
C ASP A 21 11.07 -2.84 17.25
N ASP A 22 11.50 -3.42 16.12
CA ASP A 22 12.17 -2.73 15.02
C ASP A 22 11.24 -2.34 13.86
N PHE A 23 9.94 -2.65 13.95
CA PHE A 23 8.98 -2.45 12.86
C PHE A 23 9.43 -3.07 11.51
N SER A 24 10.19 -4.16 11.54
CA SER A 24 10.74 -4.83 10.35
C SER A 24 9.70 -5.24 9.30
N LEU A 25 8.42 -5.30 9.65
CA LEU A 25 7.34 -5.44 8.68
C LEU A 25 7.34 -4.31 7.63
N ALA A 26 7.70 -3.09 8.01
CA ALA A 26 7.74 -1.92 7.12
C ALA A 26 8.73 -2.09 5.96
N GLU A 27 9.80 -2.87 6.17
CA GLU A 27 10.86 -3.15 5.18
C GLU A 27 10.80 -4.59 4.65
N TYR A 28 9.79 -5.37 5.02
CA TYR A 28 9.64 -6.74 4.55
C TYR A 28 9.35 -6.75 3.04
N ASP A 29 10.14 -7.51 2.28
CA ASP A 29 9.96 -7.67 0.85
C ASP A 29 8.93 -8.77 0.56
N PHE A 30 7.72 -8.39 0.17
CA PHE A 30 6.62 -9.34 -0.05
C PHE A 30 6.83 -10.23 -1.28
N LYS A 31 7.83 -9.97 -2.13
CA LYS A 31 8.21 -10.92 -3.20
C LYS A 31 8.65 -12.26 -2.61
N LEU A 32 9.13 -12.29 -1.36
CA LEU A 32 9.50 -13.51 -0.63
C LEU A 32 8.30 -14.42 -0.28
N GLU A 33 7.07 -13.91 -0.37
CA GLU A 33 5.86 -14.72 -0.21
C GLU A 33 5.56 -15.59 -1.46
N MET A 34 6.17 -15.27 -2.61
CA MET A 34 5.97 -15.97 -3.89
C MET A 34 6.25 -17.47 -3.77
N LYS A 35 7.34 -17.85 -3.08
CA LYS A 35 7.67 -19.28 -2.86
C LYS A 35 6.57 -19.99 -2.10
N LYS A 36 6.00 -19.36 -1.07
CA LYS A 36 4.92 -19.94 -0.26
C LYS A 36 3.65 -20.13 -1.08
N TYR A 37 3.31 -19.14 -1.91
CA TYR A 37 2.19 -19.25 -2.86
C TYR A 37 2.36 -20.47 -3.78
N TYR A 38 3.49 -20.59 -4.48
CA TYR A 38 3.69 -21.70 -5.41
C TYR A 38 3.83 -23.08 -4.73
N LYS A 39 4.36 -23.14 -3.52
CA LYS A 39 4.35 -24.38 -2.71
C LYS A 39 2.92 -24.85 -2.41
N LYS A 40 1.99 -23.94 -2.17
CA LYS A 40 0.57 -24.26 -1.88
C LYS A 40 -0.15 -24.89 -3.08
N TYR A 41 0.19 -24.47 -4.29
CA TYR A 41 -0.42 -24.96 -5.53
C TYR A 41 0.44 -26.00 -6.27
N ASN A 42 1.49 -26.52 -5.61
CA ASN A 42 2.39 -27.50 -6.19
C ASN A 42 1.65 -28.79 -6.54
N THR A 43 1.52 -29.03 -7.84
CA THR A 43 0.82 -30.20 -8.40
C THR A 43 1.69 -30.97 -9.39
N SER A 44 2.97 -30.60 -9.56
CA SER A 44 3.83 -31.23 -10.58
C SER A 44 5.32 -30.97 -10.39
N LYS A 45 6.16 -31.85 -10.95
CA LYS A 45 7.63 -31.66 -11.07
C LYS A 45 8.05 -30.32 -11.67
N ARG A 46 7.16 -29.67 -12.44
CA ARG A 46 7.38 -28.34 -13.02
C ARG A 46 7.31 -27.22 -11.98
N HIS A 47 6.43 -27.35 -10.98
CA HIS A 47 6.38 -26.42 -9.86
C HIS A 47 7.64 -26.55 -9.00
N ASP A 48 8.20 -27.74 -8.83
CA ASP A 48 9.46 -27.94 -8.11
C ASP A 48 10.61 -27.14 -8.75
N LYS A 49 10.70 -27.16 -10.09
CA LYS A 49 11.68 -26.34 -10.83
C LYS A 49 11.45 -24.84 -10.60
N LEU A 50 10.20 -24.37 -10.69
CA LEU A 50 9.88 -22.96 -10.45
C LEU A 50 10.22 -22.56 -9.00
N ILE A 51 9.90 -23.40 -8.02
CA ILE A 51 10.22 -23.16 -6.60
C ILE A 51 11.74 -23.05 -6.40
N HIS A 52 12.53 -23.92 -7.04
CA HIS A 52 13.98 -23.84 -7.00
C HIS A 52 14.49 -22.53 -7.64
N GLU A 53 13.95 -22.14 -8.79
CA GLU A 53 14.32 -20.87 -9.43
C GLU A 53 13.94 -19.64 -8.59
N ILE A 54 12.79 -19.68 -7.88
CA ILE A 54 12.39 -18.64 -6.92
C ILE A 54 13.41 -18.57 -5.78
N GLU A 55 13.80 -19.71 -5.21
CA GLU A 55 14.77 -19.74 -4.12
C GLU A 55 16.13 -19.16 -4.53
N GLU A 56 16.59 -19.51 -5.73
CA GLU A 56 17.86 -19.02 -6.27
C GLU A 56 17.82 -17.52 -6.62
N LYS A 57 16.77 -17.07 -7.30
CA LYS A 57 16.73 -15.74 -7.94
C LYS A 57 15.90 -14.70 -7.19
N ILE A 58 15.15 -15.11 -6.16
CA ILE A 58 14.36 -14.21 -5.32
C ILE A 58 14.86 -14.26 -3.89
N ASP A 59 14.82 -15.43 -3.25
CA ASP A 59 15.12 -15.54 -1.82
C ASP A 59 16.60 -15.27 -1.51
N ASN A 60 17.51 -15.80 -2.34
CA ASN A 60 18.96 -15.66 -2.15
C ASN A 60 19.56 -14.45 -2.88
N GLU A 61 18.80 -13.78 -3.76
CA GLU A 61 19.27 -12.63 -4.52
C GLU A 61 19.37 -11.41 -3.61
N LYS A 62 20.56 -10.80 -3.52
CA LYS A 62 20.83 -9.63 -2.67
C LYS A 62 20.57 -8.31 -3.39
N ASN A 63 20.56 -8.32 -4.72
CA ASN A 63 20.30 -7.14 -5.53
C ASN A 63 18.79 -6.98 -5.75
N TYR A 64 18.17 -5.97 -5.14
CA TYR A 64 16.72 -5.75 -5.21
C TYR A 64 16.18 -5.55 -6.63
N ILE A 65 16.96 -4.94 -7.53
CA ILE A 65 16.56 -4.75 -8.93
C ILE A 65 16.56 -6.09 -9.67
N SER A 66 17.60 -6.89 -9.51
CA SER A 66 17.66 -8.26 -10.06
C SER A 66 16.55 -9.14 -9.51
N ARG A 67 16.29 -9.07 -8.19
CA ARG A 67 15.19 -9.77 -7.51
C ARG A 67 13.85 -9.37 -8.10
N TRP A 68 13.63 -8.07 -8.31
CA TRP A 68 12.39 -7.57 -8.90
C TRP A 68 12.21 -8.06 -10.35
N PHE A 69 13.28 -8.05 -11.16
CA PHE A 69 13.22 -8.62 -12.51
C PHE A 69 12.88 -10.10 -12.49
N ALA A 70 13.45 -10.88 -11.55
CA ALA A 70 13.11 -12.28 -11.36
C ALA A 70 11.61 -12.44 -11.03
N TYR A 71 11.12 -11.72 -10.02
CA TYR A 71 9.70 -11.68 -9.65
C TYR A 71 8.78 -11.40 -10.84
N LYS A 72 9.07 -10.39 -11.68
CA LYS A 72 8.19 -10.08 -12.83
C LYS A 72 8.32 -11.03 -14.02
N THR A 73 9.36 -11.86 -14.11
CA THR A 73 9.66 -12.63 -15.34
C THR A 73 9.70 -14.14 -15.20
N LEU A 74 9.88 -14.68 -13.98
CA LEU A 74 10.00 -16.13 -13.77
C LEU A 74 8.73 -16.92 -14.13
N GLU A 75 7.56 -16.31 -13.99
CA GLU A 75 6.26 -16.96 -14.22
C GLU A 75 5.82 -16.96 -15.70
N GLY A 76 6.66 -16.48 -16.63
CA GLY A 76 6.33 -16.21 -18.03
C GLY A 76 5.50 -17.29 -18.76
N GLU A 77 4.63 -16.84 -19.69
CA GLU A 77 3.61 -17.62 -20.43
C GLU A 77 3.93 -19.11 -20.60
N GLN A 78 3.20 -19.94 -19.84
CA GLN A 78 3.36 -21.39 -19.87
C GLN A 78 2.28 -22.06 -20.70
N ASN A 79 2.62 -22.51 -21.91
CA ASN A 79 1.84 -23.44 -22.74
C ASN A 79 0.34 -23.11 -22.88
N GLY A 80 -0.03 -21.82 -23.00
CA GLY A 80 -1.43 -21.40 -23.14
C GLY A 80 -2.33 -21.65 -21.92
N ARG A 81 -1.80 -22.09 -20.77
CA ARG A 81 -2.56 -22.25 -19.51
C ARG A 81 -2.25 -21.08 -18.57
N LYS A 82 -3.25 -20.22 -18.36
CA LYS A 82 -3.20 -19.11 -17.39
C LYS A 82 -3.26 -19.63 -15.95
N TYR A 83 -2.11 -19.84 -15.32
CA TYR A 83 -2.06 -19.80 -13.85
C TYR A 83 -2.19 -18.35 -13.39
N ILE A 84 -2.84 -18.11 -12.26
CA ILE A 84 -2.88 -16.76 -11.67
C ILE A 84 -1.46 -16.46 -11.15
N GLN A 85 -0.86 -15.41 -11.71
CA GLN A 85 0.48 -14.95 -11.35
C GLN A 85 0.51 -14.43 -9.92
N PHE A 86 1.57 -14.69 -9.14
CA PHE A 86 1.67 -14.14 -7.80
C PHE A 86 1.79 -12.60 -7.84
N ASP A 87 1.02 -11.92 -6.99
CA ASP A 87 1.03 -10.46 -6.85
C ASP A 87 1.10 -10.03 -5.38
N CYS A 88 2.05 -9.15 -5.07
CA CYS A 88 2.40 -8.80 -3.69
C CYS A 88 1.33 -7.94 -3.02
N ASP A 89 0.65 -7.08 -3.78
CA ASP A 89 -0.42 -6.19 -3.31
C ASP A 89 -1.79 -6.90 -3.17
N ASN A 90 -1.82 -8.20 -3.49
CA ASN A 90 -3.02 -9.04 -3.49
C ASN A 90 -4.12 -8.58 -4.47
N SER A 91 -3.77 -7.84 -5.53
CA SER A 91 -4.71 -7.39 -6.59
C SER A 91 -5.46 -8.55 -7.27
N ASN A 92 -4.91 -9.76 -7.19
CA ASN A 92 -5.46 -10.98 -7.77
C ASN A 92 -5.64 -12.14 -6.75
N ASP A 93 -5.72 -11.82 -5.45
CA ASP A 93 -5.97 -12.77 -4.34
C ASP A 93 -4.92 -13.90 -4.24
N THR A 94 -3.65 -13.57 -4.46
CA THR A 94 -2.51 -14.52 -4.41
C THR A 94 -1.53 -14.29 -3.26
N CYS A 95 -1.69 -13.22 -2.47
CA CYS A 95 -0.85 -12.93 -1.30
C CYS A 95 -1.68 -12.87 -0.01
N GLU A 96 -1.74 -14.01 0.69
CA GLU A 96 -2.50 -14.17 1.93
C GLU A 96 -2.02 -13.23 3.06
N LEU A 97 -0.73 -12.88 3.09
CA LEU A 97 -0.18 -11.96 4.08
C LEU A 97 -0.73 -10.54 3.88
N THR A 98 -0.70 -10.03 2.64
CA THR A 98 -1.26 -8.71 2.31
C THR A 98 -2.76 -8.67 2.54
N LYS A 99 -3.47 -9.75 2.19
CA LYS A 99 -4.89 -9.91 2.50
C LYS A 99 -5.20 -9.81 3.99
N LEU A 100 -4.39 -10.48 4.83
CA LEU A 100 -4.53 -10.43 6.27
C LEU A 100 -4.27 -9.02 6.82
N ILE A 101 -3.29 -8.30 6.26
CA ILE A 101 -2.99 -6.90 6.60
C ILE A 101 -4.16 -5.99 6.24
N TYR A 102 -4.74 -6.11 5.05
CA TYR A 102 -5.92 -5.33 4.66
C TYR A 102 -7.13 -5.60 5.55
N TYR A 103 -7.30 -6.85 5.97
CA TYR A 103 -8.32 -7.20 6.96
C TYR A 103 -8.05 -6.48 8.29
N TYR A 104 -6.86 -6.58 8.87
CA TYR A 104 -6.60 -5.96 10.17
C TYR A 104 -6.59 -4.43 10.15
N LEU A 105 -6.16 -3.79 9.06
CA LEU A 105 -6.13 -2.34 8.98
C LEU A 105 -7.49 -1.72 8.63
N TRP A 106 -8.25 -2.36 7.73
CA TRP A 106 -9.42 -1.73 7.10
C TRP A 106 -10.67 -2.63 7.05
N GLY A 107 -10.58 -3.84 7.59
CA GLY A 107 -11.66 -4.82 7.51
C GLY A 107 -11.98 -5.21 6.08
N TRP A 108 -10.98 -5.25 5.19
CA TRP A 108 -11.22 -5.62 3.80
C TRP A 108 -11.59 -7.09 3.69
N GLU A 109 -12.74 -7.37 3.09
CA GLU A 109 -13.20 -8.72 2.80
C GLU A 109 -13.66 -8.84 1.35
N LYS A 110 -13.10 -9.83 0.64
CA LYS A 110 -13.49 -10.16 -0.73
C LYS A 110 -15.01 -10.40 -0.80
N GLY A 111 -15.68 -9.73 -1.72
CA GLY A 111 -17.14 -9.82 -1.84
C GLY A 111 -17.58 -11.23 -2.26
N LYS A 112 -18.57 -11.81 -1.55
CA LYS A 112 -19.13 -13.15 -1.87
C LYS A 112 -19.68 -13.26 -3.31
N LYS A 113 -20.11 -12.15 -3.90
CA LYS A 113 -20.62 -12.06 -5.29
C LYS A 113 -19.61 -11.50 -6.28
N ALA A 114 -18.41 -11.09 -5.84
CA ALA A 114 -17.42 -10.48 -6.70
C ALA A 114 -16.73 -11.58 -7.51
N LYS A 115 -17.06 -11.69 -8.80
CA LYS A 115 -16.25 -12.45 -9.77
C LYS A 115 -14.82 -11.91 -9.91
N ASN A 116 -14.61 -10.69 -9.42
CA ASN A 116 -13.36 -9.93 -9.52
C ASN A 116 -12.77 -9.78 -8.11
N TYR A 117 -11.46 -9.62 -8.00
CA TYR A 117 -10.66 -9.60 -6.76
C TYR A 117 -10.87 -8.37 -5.86
N PHE A 118 -12.09 -7.83 -5.84
CA PHE A 118 -12.48 -6.67 -5.05
C PHE A 118 -13.32 -7.09 -3.82
N GLY A 119 -13.31 -6.24 -2.81
CA GLY A 119 -13.94 -6.47 -1.51
C GLY A 119 -14.55 -5.22 -0.90
N ASN A 120 -15.34 -5.42 0.14
CA ASN A 120 -15.91 -4.34 0.93
C ASN A 120 -15.01 -4.04 2.13
N LEU A 121 -15.13 -2.84 2.69
CA LEU A 121 -14.44 -2.46 3.92
C LEU A 121 -15.43 -2.48 5.08
N LEU A 122 -15.20 -3.34 6.08
CA LEU A 122 -16.03 -3.38 7.28
C LEU A 122 -15.95 -2.08 8.09
N ILE A 123 -14.84 -1.35 7.96
CA ILE A 123 -14.62 -0.03 8.57
C ILE A 123 -15.65 1.03 8.16
N LEU A 124 -16.20 0.95 6.95
CA LEU A 124 -17.07 2.00 6.41
C LEU A 124 -18.55 1.82 6.78
N GLN A 125 -18.95 0.64 7.27
CA GLN A 125 -20.35 0.21 7.52
C GLN A 125 -21.30 0.31 6.29
N GLU A 126 -20.95 1.07 5.25
CA GLU A 126 -21.61 1.20 3.96
C GLU A 126 -21.14 0.11 2.99
N LYS A 127 -22.03 -0.85 2.69
CA LYS A 127 -21.72 -2.02 1.83
C LYS A 127 -21.68 -1.71 0.33
N SER A 128 -21.73 -0.43 -0.08
CA SER A 128 -21.80 -0.04 -1.49
C SER A 128 -20.43 0.17 -2.13
N ALA A 129 -19.40 0.50 -1.33
CA ALA A 129 -18.07 0.81 -1.81
C ALA A 129 -17.19 -0.45 -1.90
N VAL A 130 -16.62 -0.67 -3.08
CA VAL A 130 -15.84 -1.87 -3.39
C VAL A 130 -14.41 -1.50 -3.78
N PHE A 131 -13.43 -2.10 -3.12
CA PHE A 131 -12.01 -1.79 -3.24
C PHE A 131 -11.18 -3.00 -3.64
N GLY A 132 -10.09 -2.78 -4.39
CA GLY A 132 -9.12 -3.81 -4.78
C GLY A 132 -7.70 -3.44 -4.35
N GLY A 133 -6.87 -4.45 -4.12
CA GLY A 133 -5.44 -4.26 -3.86
C GLY A 133 -4.72 -3.64 -5.05
N ASP A 134 -3.80 -2.73 -4.77
CA ASP A 134 -2.93 -2.09 -5.75
C ASP A 134 -1.62 -1.63 -5.09
N THR A 135 -0.66 -1.24 -5.94
CA THR A 135 0.54 -0.51 -5.54
C THR A 135 0.40 0.98 -5.90
N MET A 136 0.85 1.86 -5.01
CA MET A 136 0.90 3.29 -5.33
C MET A 136 1.92 3.54 -6.44
N ASN A 137 3.17 3.10 -6.24
CA ASN A 137 4.25 3.33 -7.19
C ASN A 137 4.68 2.03 -7.87
N SER A 138 4.69 2.02 -9.21
CA SER A 138 5.05 0.85 -10.02
C SER A 138 6.51 0.93 -10.50
N LEU A 139 7.37 0.03 -10.04
CA LEU A 139 8.73 -0.10 -10.58
C LEU A 139 8.72 -0.49 -12.06
N GLY A 140 7.71 -1.24 -12.52
CA GLY A 140 7.68 -1.74 -13.89
C GLY A 140 7.52 -0.65 -14.94
N ILE A 141 6.53 0.21 -14.74
CA ILE A 141 6.33 1.38 -15.60
C ILE A 141 7.54 2.30 -15.50
N THR A 142 8.00 2.58 -14.29
CA THR A 142 9.14 3.47 -14.07
C THR A 142 10.41 2.98 -14.77
N MET A 143 10.74 1.68 -14.68
CA MET A 143 11.92 1.10 -15.31
C MET A 143 11.86 1.13 -16.84
N VAL A 144 10.68 0.88 -17.41
CA VAL A 144 10.47 0.98 -18.86
C VAL A 144 10.78 2.40 -19.36
N ARG A 145 10.39 3.42 -18.58
CA ARG A 145 10.67 4.82 -18.89
C ARG A 145 12.13 5.20 -18.66
N TYR A 146 12.64 4.95 -17.45
CA TYR A 146 14.03 5.23 -17.08
C TYR A 146 15.04 4.60 -18.06
N LEU A 147 14.83 3.34 -18.44
CA LEU A 147 15.73 2.65 -19.37
C LEU A 147 15.41 2.92 -20.85
N LYS A 148 14.37 3.71 -21.15
CA LYS A 148 13.89 4.03 -22.51
C LYS A 148 13.65 2.73 -23.32
N LYS A 149 12.86 1.82 -22.76
CA LYS A 149 12.53 0.51 -23.34
C LYS A 149 11.03 0.36 -23.59
N ARG A 150 10.65 -0.74 -24.26
CA ARG A 150 9.26 -1.03 -24.62
C ARG A 150 8.59 -2.01 -23.66
N SER A 151 9.38 -2.77 -22.90
CA SER A 151 8.87 -3.81 -22.01
C SER A 151 9.81 -4.07 -20.83
N VAL A 152 9.28 -4.67 -19.76
CA VAL A 152 10.07 -5.16 -18.62
C VAL A 152 11.10 -6.21 -19.06
N LYS A 153 10.77 -7.04 -20.05
CA LYS A 153 11.71 -8.03 -20.62
C LYS A 153 12.91 -7.35 -21.28
N ASP A 154 12.70 -6.26 -22.00
CA ASP A 154 13.79 -5.50 -22.62
C ASP A 154 14.62 -4.72 -21.60
N CYS A 155 13.98 -4.24 -20.53
CA CYS A 155 14.65 -3.64 -19.37
C CYS A 155 15.60 -4.65 -18.73
N LYS A 156 15.13 -5.88 -18.47
CA LYS A 156 15.94 -6.96 -17.89
C LYS A 156 17.17 -7.25 -18.74
N LYS A 157 17.00 -7.44 -20.06
CA LYS A 157 18.13 -7.66 -20.98
C LYS A 157 19.15 -6.52 -20.96
N LYS A 158 18.68 -5.26 -20.92
CA LYS A 158 19.57 -4.09 -20.82
C LYS A 158 20.29 -4.04 -19.48
N TRP A 159 19.62 -4.37 -18.39
CA TRP A 159 20.19 -4.45 -17.05
C TRP A 159 21.29 -5.51 -16.97
N GLU A 160 21.00 -6.73 -17.43
CA GLU A 160 21.93 -7.87 -17.40
C GLU A 160 23.15 -7.68 -18.33
N SER A 161 22.98 -6.98 -19.46
CA SER A 161 24.08 -6.71 -20.41
C SER A 161 25.02 -5.58 -19.98
N LYS A 162 24.56 -4.66 -19.12
CA LYS A 162 25.38 -3.57 -18.60
C LYS A 162 25.92 -3.89 -17.20
N LYS A 163 26.89 -4.80 -17.12
CA LYS A 163 27.70 -4.94 -15.89
C LYS A 163 28.34 -3.59 -15.55
N GLY A 164 28.05 -3.05 -14.36
CA GLY A 164 28.66 -1.82 -13.86
C GLY A 164 27.99 -0.50 -14.32
N MET A 165 26.71 -0.52 -14.72
CA MET A 165 25.98 0.72 -15.00
C MET A 165 25.93 1.62 -13.76
N SER A 166 26.24 2.91 -13.91
CA SER A 166 25.92 3.91 -12.88
C SER A 166 24.41 3.95 -12.71
N VAL A 167 23.95 3.67 -11.49
CA VAL A 167 22.53 3.66 -11.14
C VAL A 167 22.21 4.98 -10.49
N VAL A 168 21.17 5.66 -10.99
CA VAL A 168 20.64 6.86 -10.35
C VAL A 168 20.33 6.57 -8.89
N LYS A 169 20.72 7.50 -8.01
CA LYS A 169 20.53 7.36 -6.57
C LYS A 169 19.05 7.11 -6.24
N GLY A 170 18.79 6.29 -5.24
CA GLY A 170 17.43 5.92 -4.83
C GLY A 170 16.81 4.76 -5.60
N LEU A 171 17.24 4.41 -6.82
CA LEU A 171 16.61 3.31 -7.58
C LEU A 171 16.68 1.96 -6.85
N TYR A 172 17.79 1.67 -6.17
CA TYR A 172 17.95 0.43 -5.42
C TYR A 172 16.94 0.30 -4.29
N ASP A 173 16.77 1.36 -3.49
CA ASP A 173 15.80 1.38 -2.40
C ASP A 173 14.38 1.36 -2.96
N PHE A 174 14.11 2.09 -4.04
CA PHE A 174 12.82 2.07 -4.71
C PHE A 174 12.43 0.66 -5.18
N ALA A 175 13.38 -0.13 -5.66
CA ALA A 175 13.14 -1.53 -6.05
C ALA A 175 12.77 -2.45 -4.88
N LEU A 176 13.31 -2.19 -3.68
CA LEU A 176 12.91 -2.87 -2.46
C LEU A 176 11.50 -2.42 -2.05
N TYR A 177 11.34 -1.12 -1.83
CA TYR A 177 10.18 -0.54 -1.16
C TYR A 177 8.89 -0.61 -1.98
N THR A 178 8.97 -0.71 -3.31
CA THR A 178 7.79 -0.96 -4.15
C THR A 178 7.06 -2.28 -3.85
N SER A 179 7.69 -3.19 -3.10
CA SER A 179 7.10 -4.46 -2.63
C SER A 179 6.90 -4.54 -1.11
N CYS A 180 7.02 -3.41 -0.41
CA CYS A 180 6.80 -3.32 1.03
C CYS A 180 5.39 -2.79 1.33
N ILE A 181 4.90 -3.04 2.55
CA ILE A 181 3.52 -2.69 2.96
C ILE A 181 3.17 -1.22 2.72
N GLY A 182 4.15 -0.33 2.87
CA GLY A 182 3.97 1.09 2.70
C GLY A 182 3.59 1.50 1.28
N ASN A 183 3.85 0.66 0.26
CA ASN A 183 3.44 0.90 -1.13
C ASN A 183 2.06 0.31 -1.45
N PHE A 184 1.52 -0.56 -0.58
CA PHE A 184 0.25 -1.26 -0.81
C PHE A 184 -0.95 -0.43 -0.36
N VAL A 185 -1.95 -0.36 -1.22
CA VAL A 185 -3.13 0.46 -0.99
C VAL A 185 -4.37 -0.25 -1.53
N LEU A 186 -5.53 0.17 -1.05
CA LEU A 186 -6.80 -0.22 -1.62
C LEU A 186 -7.34 0.93 -2.47
N VAL A 187 -7.68 0.63 -3.72
CA VAL A 187 -8.24 1.61 -4.66
C VAL A 187 -9.70 1.27 -5.00
N PRO A 188 -10.55 2.27 -5.26
CA PRO A 188 -11.92 2.03 -5.69
C PRO A 188 -11.97 1.19 -6.99
N LYS A 189 -13.01 0.35 -7.12
CA LYS A 189 -13.25 -0.42 -8.34
C LYS A 189 -13.31 0.48 -9.58
N GLY A 190 -12.57 0.10 -10.62
CA GLY A 190 -12.49 0.85 -11.88
C GLY A 190 -11.38 1.90 -11.95
N PHE A 191 -10.83 2.32 -10.80
CA PHE A 191 -9.75 3.30 -10.75
C PHE A 191 -8.42 2.78 -11.32
N ASN A 192 -8.00 1.57 -10.93
CA ASN A 192 -6.72 0.99 -11.37
C ASN A 192 -6.62 0.89 -12.90
N GLY A 193 -7.65 0.33 -13.54
CA GLY A 193 -7.69 0.23 -15.00
C GLY A 193 -7.60 1.59 -15.69
N HIS A 194 -8.17 2.64 -15.08
CA HIS A 194 -8.11 4.00 -15.59
C HIS A 194 -6.69 4.59 -15.50
N ARG A 195 -6.07 4.62 -14.31
CA ARG A 195 -4.74 5.24 -14.12
C ARG A 195 -3.64 4.63 -15.00
N GLY A 196 -3.69 3.32 -15.26
CA GLY A 196 -2.68 2.63 -16.07
C GLY A 196 -2.79 2.87 -17.57
N ILE A 197 -4.00 3.03 -18.10
CA ILE A 197 -4.20 3.28 -19.55
C ILE A 197 -4.27 4.77 -19.88
N HIS A 198 -4.58 5.63 -18.90
CA HIS A 198 -4.80 7.05 -19.13
C HIS A 198 -3.51 7.72 -19.62
N PRO A 199 -3.53 8.38 -20.79
CA PRO A 199 -2.33 8.91 -21.43
C PRO A 199 -1.61 9.97 -20.59
N GLN A 200 -2.35 10.65 -19.70
CA GLN A 200 -1.84 11.76 -18.89
C GLN A 200 -1.66 11.40 -17.41
N ILE A 201 -1.91 10.14 -16.98
CA ILE A 201 -1.63 9.68 -15.60
C ILE A 201 -0.48 8.67 -15.61
N LYS A 202 -0.50 7.71 -16.54
CA LYS A 202 0.57 6.73 -16.76
C LYS A 202 1.05 6.04 -15.47
N ASP A 203 0.13 5.68 -14.58
CA ASP A 203 0.40 5.07 -13.27
C ASP A 203 1.18 5.93 -12.25
N TYR A 204 1.45 7.22 -12.48
CA TYR A 204 2.03 8.07 -11.44
C TYR A 204 1.02 8.34 -10.32
N TRP A 205 1.42 8.09 -9.08
CA TRP A 205 0.48 8.05 -7.96
C TRP A 205 -0.06 9.41 -7.57
N ASP A 206 0.77 10.47 -7.58
CA ASP A 206 0.33 11.85 -7.37
C ASP A 206 -0.75 12.27 -8.37
N LEU A 207 -0.53 12.04 -9.68
CA LEU A 207 -1.54 12.33 -10.70
C LEU A 207 -2.81 11.46 -10.54
N SER A 208 -2.63 10.20 -10.13
CA SER A 208 -3.75 9.30 -9.85
C SER A 208 -4.58 9.82 -8.66
N LEU A 209 -3.90 10.29 -7.61
CA LEU A 209 -4.51 10.77 -6.37
C LEU A 209 -5.19 12.13 -6.59
N ASP A 210 -4.62 13.00 -7.42
CA ASP A 210 -5.21 14.28 -7.81
C ASP A 210 -6.48 14.06 -8.64
N TYR A 211 -6.43 13.12 -9.59
CA TYR A 211 -7.63 12.67 -10.29
C TYR A 211 -8.70 12.17 -9.33
N LEU A 212 -8.30 11.38 -8.32
CA LEU A 212 -9.22 10.92 -7.30
C LEU A 212 -9.81 12.11 -6.53
N ALA A 213 -9.03 13.12 -6.15
CA ALA A 213 -9.51 14.31 -5.43
C ALA A 213 -10.68 15.02 -6.15
N PHE A 214 -10.71 15.01 -7.48
CA PHE A 214 -11.73 15.65 -8.33
C PHE A 214 -12.88 14.73 -8.78
N ALA A 215 -12.93 13.49 -8.32
CA ALA A 215 -14.00 12.56 -8.67
C ALA A 215 -15.26 12.80 -7.80
N GLU A 216 -16.46 12.73 -8.43
CA GLU A 216 -17.73 12.89 -7.71
C GLU A 216 -17.84 11.92 -6.53
N LYS A 217 -18.40 12.38 -5.39
CA LYS A 217 -18.58 11.59 -4.15
C LYS A 217 -19.20 10.20 -4.38
N SER A 218 -20.09 10.08 -5.38
CA SER A 218 -20.75 8.82 -5.76
C SER A 218 -19.79 7.83 -6.42
N ALA A 219 -18.73 8.28 -7.08
CA ALA A 219 -17.87 7.41 -7.89
C ALA A 219 -17.06 6.41 -7.05
N TRP A 220 -16.70 6.73 -5.80
CA TRP A 220 -15.88 5.87 -4.94
C TRP A 220 -16.72 4.92 -4.09
N LEU A 221 -17.98 5.30 -3.85
CA LEU A 221 -18.96 4.55 -3.07
C LEU A 221 -19.99 3.82 -3.95
N SER A 222 -19.94 3.98 -5.27
CA SER A 222 -20.87 3.32 -6.19
C SER A 222 -20.53 1.84 -6.36
N THR A 223 -21.59 1.04 -6.47
CA THR A 223 -21.58 -0.41 -6.61
C THR A 223 -21.01 -0.95 -7.93
N GLY A 224 -20.38 -0.08 -8.72
CA GLY A 224 -19.71 -0.42 -9.97
C GLY A 224 -20.68 -0.49 -11.14
N GLU A 225 -20.42 0.36 -12.11
CA GLU A 225 -20.58 0.17 -13.57
C GLU A 225 -20.43 1.53 -14.27
N GLU A 226 -20.75 2.64 -13.58
CA GLU A 226 -20.54 3.97 -14.12
C GLU A 226 -19.07 4.41 -14.05
N PRO A 227 -18.51 4.98 -15.12
CA PRO A 227 -17.19 5.59 -15.10
C PRO A 227 -17.14 6.73 -14.08
N ILE A 228 -15.99 6.90 -13.45
CA ILE A 228 -15.72 8.03 -12.54
C ILE A 228 -15.94 9.32 -13.33
N LYS A 229 -17.02 10.05 -13.03
CA LYS A 229 -17.31 11.36 -13.62
C LYS A 229 -16.48 12.42 -12.89
N GLN A 230 -15.75 13.21 -13.66
CA GLN A 230 -14.98 14.35 -13.14
C GLN A 230 -15.95 15.49 -12.78
N LYS A 231 -15.91 15.95 -11.54
CA LYS A 231 -16.55 17.20 -11.14
C LYS A 231 -15.82 17.79 -9.96
N TYR A 232 -15.34 19.01 -10.14
CA TYR A 232 -14.68 19.76 -9.08
C TYR A 232 -15.60 19.92 -7.86
N VAL A 233 -15.17 19.36 -6.72
CA VAL A 233 -15.83 19.55 -5.42
C VAL A 233 -14.81 20.21 -4.49
N LYS A 234 -15.04 21.50 -4.17
CA LYS A 234 -14.11 22.32 -3.38
C LYS A 234 -13.84 21.78 -1.96
N ASP A 235 -14.70 20.90 -1.44
CA ASP A 235 -14.62 20.29 -0.11
C ASP A 235 -14.95 18.78 -0.18
N ASN A 236 -14.09 18.01 -0.85
CA ASN A 236 -14.30 16.58 -1.02
C ASN A 236 -14.00 15.81 0.27
N LYS A 237 -14.97 15.79 1.20
CA LYS A 237 -14.90 15.01 2.45
C LYS A 237 -14.57 13.54 2.25
N ALA A 238 -14.98 12.95 1.12
CA ALA A 238 -14.60 11.56 0.80
C ALA A 238 -13.08 11.45 0.57
N PHE A 239 -12.46 12.45 -0.07
CA PHE A 239 -11.00 12.52 -0.26
C PHE A 239 -10.27 12.58 1.07
N VAL A 240 -10.72 13.47 1.96
CA VAL A 240 -10.13 13.60 3.30
C VAL A 240 -10.17 12.26 4.04
N LYS A 241 -11.32 11.59 4.02
CA LYS A 241 -11.45 10.24 4.59
C LYS A 241 -10.58 9.20 3.90
N TYR A 242 -10.42 9.24 2.58
CA TYR A 242 -9.54 8.33 1.84
C TYR A 242 -8.08 8.50 2.25
N ILE A 243 -7.59 9.76 2.32
CA ILE A 243 -6.24 10.07 2.78
C ILE A 243 -6.02 9.59 4.22
N ASN A 244 -6.98 9.85 5.12
CA ASN A 244 -6.89 9.48 6.52
C ASN A 244 -6.95 7.95 6.72
N MET A 245 -7.88 7.27 6.05
CA MET A 245 -8.08 5.82 6.17
C MET A 245 -6.90 5.02 5.62
N PHE A 246 -6.30 5.48 4.52
CA PHE A 246 -5.18 4.79 3.87
C PHE A 246 -3.80 5.35 4.22
N PHE A 247 -3.73 6.27 5.18
CA PHE A 247 -2.49 6.84 5.73
C PHE A 247 -1.61 7.52 4.65
N LEU A 248 -2.21 8.40 3.85
CA LEU A 248 -1.58 9.00 2.68
C LEU A 248 -1.10 10.45 2.92
N TRP A 249 -0.88 10.84 4.18
CA TRP A 249 -0.58 12.24 4.53
C TRP A 249 0.70 12.79 3.90
N ASP A 250 1.68 11.95 3.59
CA ASP A 250 2.87 12.40 2.88
C ASP A 250 2.58 12.80 1.42
N TYR A 251 1.48 12.34 0.82
CA TYR A 251 1.12 12.65 -0.57
C TYR A 251 0.29 13.93 -0.71
N VAL A 252 -0.04 14.59 0.40
CA VAL A 252 -0.83 15.82 0.40
C VAL A 252 -0.17 16.91 1.26
N ASP A 253 -0.59 18.15 1.05
CA ASP A 253 -0.25 19.28 1.92
C ASP A 253 -1.26 19.41 3.09
N LYS A 254 -1.05 20.41 3.95
CA LYS A 254 -1.96 20.72 5.07
C LYS A 254 -3.40 21.06 4.65
N SER A 255 -3.59 21.45 3.39
CA SER A 255 -4.87 21.80 2.75
C SER A 255 -5.47 20.60 2.00
N TYR A 256 -4.83 19.44 2.08
CA TYR A 256 -5.19 18.21 1.38
C TYR A 256 -5.18 18.36 -0.15
N GLN A 257 -4.34 19.26 -0.66
CA GLN A 257 -3.96 19.28 -2.06
C GLN A 257 -2.85 18.26 -2.29
N VAL A 258 -2.90 17.54 -3.40
CA VAL A 258 -1.89 16.53 -3.72
C VAL A 258 -0.55 17.21 -4.00
N LYS A 259 0.52 16.63 -3.49
CA LYS A 259 1.88 17.08 -3.73
C LYS A 259 2.52 16.31 -4.88
N PRO A 260 3.34 16.97 -5.71
CA PRO A 260 4.07 16.29 -6.76
C PRO A 260 5.16 15.39 -6.18
N LEU A 261 5.41 14.26 -6.84
CA LEU A 261 6.53 13.37 -6.52
C LEU A 261 7.86 13.85 -7.15
N PHE A 262 7.78 14.80 -8.10
CA PHE A 262 8.92 15.47 -8.73
C PHE A 262 8.48 16.78 -9.39
N ASP A 263 9.41 17.71 -9.60
CA ASP A 263 9.10 19.12 -9.85
C ASP A 263 8.15 19.35 -11.04
N SER A 264 8.36 18.69 -12.19
CA SER A 264 7.54 18.87 -13.39
C SER A 264 6.09 18.41 -13.24
N HIS A 265 5.73 17.70 -12.17
CA HIS A 265 4.33 17.40 -11.82
C HIS A 265 3.63 18.55 -11.10
N GLY A 266 4.36 19.49 -10.50
CA GLY A 266 3.76 20.59 -9.74
C GLY A 266 2.75 21.40 -10.55
N ASP A 267 3.12 21.79 -11.76
CA ASP A 267 2.25 22.55 -12.67
C ASP A 267 1.10 21.73 -13.28
N LYS A 268 1.13 20.40 -13.11
CA LYS A 268 0.14 19.45 -13.66
C LYS A 268 -0.96 19.09 -12.65
N LEU A 269 -0.70 19.26 -11.36
CA LEU A 269 -1.64 18.97 -10.27
C LEU A 269 -2.63 20.11 -10.06
N GLY A 270 -3.84 19.78 -9.59
CA GLY A 270 -4.90 20.76 -9.34
C GLY A 270 -5.51 21.36 -10.61
N ALA A 271 -5.01 21.01 -11.80
CA ALA A 271 -5.57 21.38 -13.07
C ALA A 271 -6.90 20.63 -13.27
N LYS A 272 -8.01 21.38 -13.48
CA LYS A 272 -9.35 20.80 -13.75
C LYS A 272 -9.40 19.87 -14.97
N LEU A 273 -8.38 19.94 -15.82
CA LEU A 273 -8.13 19.09 -16.97
C LEU A 273 -6.67 18.64 -16.83
N ILE A 274 -6.45 17.32 -16.83
CA ILE A 274 -5.08 16.79 -16.82
C ILE A 274 -4.39 17.32 -18.10
N PRO A 275 -3.19 17.93 -18.00
CA PRO A 275 -2.59 18.64 -19.12
C PRO A 275 -2.24 17.74 -20.31
N ASP A 276 -2.31 18.29 -21.52
CA ASP A 276 -1.79 17.67 -22.74
C ASP A 276 -0.25 17.62 -22.68
N GLY A 277 0.35 16.44 -22.80
CA GLY A 277 1.81 16.27 -22.82
C GLY A 277 2.30 14.95 -22.21
N ASP A 278 3.61 14.71 -22.29
CA ASP A 278 4.23 13.59 -21.56
C ASP A 278 4.30 13.94 -20.07
N VAL A 279 3.95 12.97 -19.22
CA VAL A 279 4.00 13.07 -17.76
C VAL A 279 5.13 12.24 -17.17
N CYS A 280 6.05 11.78 -18.03
CA CYS A 280 7.27 11.13 -17.56
C CYS A 280 8.22 12.14 -16.90
N PRO A 281 8.96 11.72 -15.85
CA PRO A 281 10.09 12.47 -15.33
C PRO A 281 11.10 12.72 -16.43
N GLU A 282 11.68 13.92 -16.41
CA GLU A 282 12.90 14.19 -17.16
C GLU A 282 14.06 13.35 -16.60
N GLU A 283 15.16 13.23 -17.36
CA GLU A 283 16.28 12.35 -16.99
C GLU A 283 16.86 12.71 -15.61
N GLU A 284 16.88 14.00 -15.31
CA GLU A 284 17.36 14.59 -14.06
C GLU A 284 16.38 14.40 -12.88
N GLU A 285 15.09 14.18 -13.15
CA GLU A 285 14.03 14.08 -12.14
C GLU A 285 13.86 12.65 -11.59
N PHE A 286 14.42 11.63 -12.26
CA PHE A 286 14.34 10.26 -11.77
C PHE A 286 14.94 10.10 -10.37
N GLU A 287 16.03 10.80 -10.07
CA GLU A 287 16.63 10.76 -8.72
C GLU A 287 15.65 11.25 -7.67
N GLN A 288 15.04 12.42 -7.92
CA GLN A 288 14.04 13.01 -7.05
C GLN A 288 12.86 12.06 -6.85
N TYR A 289 12.29 11.55 -7.94
CA TYR A 289 11.16 10.61 -7.89
C TYR A 289 11.49 9.35 -7.07
N PHE A 290 12.65 8.71 -7.30
CA PHE A 290 13.03 7.51 -6.57
C PHE A 290 13.23 7.75 -5.08
N ILE A 291 13.81 8.90 -4.71
CA ILE A 291 14.03 9.28 -3.31
C ILE A 291 12.68 9.59 -2.65
N THR A 292 11.90 10.51 -3.20
CA THR A 292 10.62 10.96 -2.63
C THR A 292 9.62 9.80 -2.50
N ALA A 293 9.44 9.00 -3.55
CA ALA A 293 8.51 7.87 -3.49
C ALA A 293 8.96 6.82 -2.47
N THR A 294 10.26 6.54 -2.38
CA THR A 294 10.81 5.65 -1.35
C THR A 294 10.53 6.17 0.05
N GLU A 295 10.81 7.44 0.33
CA GLU A 295 10.62 8.04 1.65
C GLU A 295 9.15 7.99 2.10
N TYR A 296 8.23 8.29 1.19
CA TYR A 296 6.78 8.24 1.47
C TYR A 296 6.32 6.80 1.75
N ILE A 297 6.79 5.84 0.96
CA ILE A 297 6.52 4.41 1.21
C ILE A 297 7.05 4.00 2.58
N ARG A 298 8.28 4.38 2.94
CA ARG A 298 8.92 4.01 4.22
C ARG A 298 8.14 4.54 5.42
N ARG A 299 7.87 5.83 5.45
CA ARG A 299 7.14 6.50 6.55
C ARG A 299 5.74 5.91 6.71
N ARG A 300 5.04 5.68 5.59
CA ARG A 300 3.74 5.00 5.60
C ARG A 300 3.82 3.57 6.12
N GLY A 301 4.84 2.81 5.69
CA GLY A 301 5.05 1.43 6.15
C GLY A 301 5.27 1.33 7.66
N LEU A 302 6.06 2.24 8.23
CA LEU A 302 6.28 2.33 9.68
C LEU A 302 4.98 2.61 10.42
N PHE A 303 4.19 3.59 9.95
CA PHE A 303 2.90 3.90 10.54
C PHE A 303 1.92 2.74 10.44
N MET A 304 1.84 2.07 9.28
CA MET A 304 1.01 0.88 9.08
C MET A 304 1.39 -0.26 10.03
N ALA A 305 2.69 -0.49 10.25
CA ALA A 305 3.15 -1.50 11.19
C ALA A 305 2.75 -1.18 12.64
N ALA A 306 2.81 0.09 13.05
CA ALA A 306 2.31 0.54 14.35
C ALA A 306 0.81 0.32 14.51
N MET A 307 0.02 0.69 13.49
CA MET A 307 -1.43 0.49 13.50
C MET A 307 -1.80 -0.99 13.52
N LEU A 308 -1.09 -1.83 12.76
CA LEU A 308 -1.26 -3.29 12.81
C LEU A 308 -0.96 -3.87 14.19
N LYS A 309 0.10 -3.39 14.85
CA LYS A 309 0.45 -3.82 16.20
C LYS A 309 -0.68 -3.50 17.18
N ILE A 310 -1.20 -2.27 17.14
CA ILE A 310 -2.36 -1.85 17.96
C ILE A 310 -3.63 -2.66 17.62
N ALA A 311 -3.86 -2.94 16.33
CA ALA A 311 -5.03 -3.68 15.86
C ALA A 311 -5.02 -5.15 16.32
N VAL A 312 -3.84 -5.79 16.37
CA VAL A 312 -3.66 -7.22 16.63
C VAL A 312 -3.35 -7.55 18.10
N GLU A 313 -2.61 -6.70 18.83
CA GLU A 313 -2.10 -7.04 20.18
C GLU A 313 -3.19 -7.16 21.25
N TYR A 314 -4.38 -6.57 21.03
CA TYR A 314 -5.52 -6.69 21.94
C TYR A 314 -6.70 -7.46 21.33
N ASP A 315 -6.45 -8.20 20.24
CA ASP A 315 -7.38 -9.22 19.75
C ASP A 315 -7.22 -10.47 20.64
N GLU A 316 -7.95 -10.49 21.76
CA GLU A 316 -8.20 -11.73 22.49
C GLU A 316 -9.02 -12.65 21.58
N ARG A 317 -8.34 -13.45 20.77
CA ARG A 317 -8.90 -14.71 20.24
C ARG A 317 -9.13 -15.67 21.40
N LYS A 318 -10.01 -15.29 22.34
CA LYS A 318 -10.78 -16.22 23.15
C LYS A 318 -11.55 -17.07 22.15
N GLU A 319 -11.14 -18.32 22.10
CA GLU A 319 -11.78 -19.44 21.44
C GLU A 319 -13.28 -19.22 21.25
N ARG A 320 -13.73 -19.00 20.01
CA ARG A 320 -15.12 -19.24 19.65
C ARG A 320 -15.19 -20.38 18.65
N GLN A 321 -15.32 -21.58 19.22
CA GLN A 321 -16.11 -22.63 18.61
C GLN A 321 -17.55 -22.10 18.45
N GLY A 322 -18.10 -22.19 17.23
CA GLY A 322 -19.54 -22.13 17.00
C GLY A 322 -20.21 -20.78 17.24
N GLN A 323 -20.08 -19.84 16.30
CA GLN A 323 -21.13 -18.86 16.02
C GLN A 323 -21.01 -18.44 14.54
N ASP A 324 -21.73 -19.16 13.69
CA ASP A 324 -22.05 -18.69 12.33
C ASP A 324 -22.95 -17.46 12.48
N GLY A 325 -22.39 -16.25 12.31
CA GLY A 325 -23.17 -15.02 12.41
C GLY A 325 -22.37 -13.73 12.24
N ASN A 326 -22.44 -13.19 11.02
CA ASN A 326 -22.23 -11.78 10.61
C ASN A 326 -20.83 -11.15 10.60
N ASP A 327 -20.67 -10.29 9.59
CA ASP A 327 -19.61 -9.33 9.22
C ASP A 327 -18.97 -8.55 10.39
N ILE A 328 -18.30 -9.22 11.33
CA ILE A 328 -17.62 -8.59 12.47
C ILE A 328 -16.14 -8.39 12.14
N TRP A 329 -15.67 -7.15 12.26
CA TRP A 329 -14.26 -6.83 12.13
C TRP A 329 -13.51 -7.17 13.42
N HIS A 330 -12.69 -8.21 13.37
CA HIS A 330 -11.96 -8.76 14.52
C HIS A 330 -10.59 -8.08 14.67
N VAL A 331 -10.61 -6.95 15.36
CA VAL A 331 -9.45 -6.14 15.78
C VAL A 331 -9.73 -5.62 17.19
N SER A 332 -8.69 -5.10 17.86
CA SER A 332 -8.84 -4.46 19.16
C SER A 332 -9.89 -3.35 19.16
N ASP A 333 -10.65 -3.23 20.24
CA ASP A 333 -11.69 -2.21 20.35
C ASP A 333 -11.09 -0.80 20.40
N ILE A 334 -9.89 -0.64 20.95
CA ILE A 334 -9.16 0.62 20.91
C ILE A 334 -8.78 1.02 19.48
N TYR A 335 -8.42 0.07 18.61
CA TYR A 335 -8.15 0.38 17.21
C TYR A 335 -9.41 0.82 16.47
N LYS A 336 -10.57 0.16 16.71
CA LYS A 336 -11.87 0.64 16.18
C LYS A 336 -12.20 2.04 16.67
N TYR A 337 -11.93 2.34 17.94
CA TYR A 337 -12.15 3.67 18.51
C TYR A 337 -11.25 4.73 17.85
N ILE A 338 -9.95 4.43 17.63
CA ILE A 338 -9.03 5.31 16.89
C ILE A 338 -9.55 5.55 15.47
N VAL A 339 -9.95 4.49 14.78
CA VAL A 339 -10.50 4.53 13.43
C VAL A 339 -11.70 5.48 13.34
N GLU A 340 -12.67 5.34 14.25
CA GLU A 340 -13.87 6.18 14.26
C GLU A 340 -13.56 7.65 14.61
N LYS A 341 -12.65 7.89 15.55
CA LYS A 341 -12.37 9.23 16.09
C LYS A 341 -11.29 10.00 15.31
N VAL A 342 -10.45 9.31 14.55
CA VAL A 342 -9.31 9.90 13.83
C VAL A 342 -9.45 9.67 12.33
N PHE A 343 -9.55 8.42 11.89
CA PHE A 343 -9.40 8.08 10.47
C PHE A 343 -10.65 8.27 9.62
N LEU A 344 -11.85 8.07 10.18
CA LEU A 344 -13.12 8.27 9.47
C LEU A 344 -13.68 9.70 9.59
N THR A 345 -12.85 10.63 10.04
CA THR A 345 -13.21 12.04 10.21
C THR A 345 -12.87 12.87 8.97
N ASP A 346 -13.48 14.06 8.90
CA ASP A 346 -13.15 15.08 7.91
C ASP A 346 -11.99 15.99 8.38
N LYS A 347 -11.23 15.58 9.41
CA LYS A 347 -10.11 16.36 9.94
C LYS A 347 -8.90 16.23 9.01
N THR A 348 -8.21 17.35 8.78
CA THR A 348 -6.96 17.37 8.03
C THR A 348 -5.75 17.40 8.96
N TYR A 349 -4.66 16.79 8.52
CA TYR A 349 -3.37 16.75 9.21
C TYR A 349 -2.24 17.22 8.30
N SER A 350 -1.24 17.89 8.86
CA SER A 350 -0.03 18.28 8.12
C SER A 350 0.94 17.12 7.87
N GLY A 351 0.73 15.98 8.52
CA GLY A 351 1.60 14.80 8.44
C GLY A 351 1.37 13.84 9.61
N TYR A 352 2.19 12.79 9.68
CA TYR A 352 2.07 11.74 10.72
C TYR A 352 2.16 12.26 12.15
N GLU A 353 2.97 13.28 12.43
CA GLU A 353 3.11 13.85 13.77
C GLU A 353 1.78 14.36 14.33
N GLY A 354 1.04 15.14 13.52
CA GLY A 354 -0.27 15.65 13.91
C GLY A 354 -1.30 14.54 14.13
N VAL A 355 -1.25 13.48 13.32
CA VAL A 355 -2.13 12.31 13.49
C VAL A 355 -1.78 11.55 14.76
N ILE A 356 -0.49 11.30 15.01
CA ILE A 356 -0.03 10.58 16.21
C ILE A 356 -0.41 11.34 17.48
N HIS A 357 -0.29 12.68 17.46
CA HIS A 357 -0.78 13.51 18.55
C HIS A 357 -2.28 13.31 18.79
N ASP A 358 -3.09 13.36 17.74
CA ASP A 358 -4.55 13.19 17.87
C ASP A 358 -4.95 11.79 18.36
N ILE A 359 -4.21 10.75 17.92
CA ILE A 359 -4.38 9.39 18.43
C ILE A 359 -4.09 9.35 19.93
N LYS A 360 -2.99 9.98 20.39
CA LYS A 360 -2.64 10.05 21.82
C LYS A 360 -3.71 10.77 22.65
N ASP A 361 -4.31 11.83 22.11
CA ASP A 361 -5.41 12.54 22.75
C ASP A 361 -6.67 11.67 22.86
N VAL A 362 -7.04 11.00 21.76
CA VAL A 362 -8.18 10.06 21.70
C VAL A 362 -8.00 8.93 22.72
N ILE A 363 -6.81 8.34 22.82
CA ILE A 363 -6.49 7.29 23.80
C ILE A 363 -6.59 7.84 25.24
N SER A 364 -6.07 9.05 25.49
CA SER A 364 -6.15 9.67 26.82
C SER A 364 -7.59 9.93 27.25
N LYS A 365 -8.46 10.29 26.30
CA LYS A 365 -9.90 10.42 26.54
C LYS A 365 -10.56 9.06 26.77
N ALA A 366 -10.20 8.04 25.98
CA ALA A 366 -10.71 6.68 26.14
C ALA A 366 -10.43 6.10 27.54
N VAL A 367 -9.25 6.38 28.13
CA VAL A 367 -8.97 5.98 29.52
C VAL A 367 -9.87 6.71 30.52
N LYS A 368 -10.08 8.02 30.37
CA LYS A 368 -10.98 8.80 31.24
C LYS A 368 -12.43 8.30 31.17
N GLU A 369 -12.83 7.78 30.02
CA GLU A 369 -14.15 7.19 29.77
C GLU A 369 -14.23 5.70 30.21
N ASN A 370 -13.18 5.15 30.81
CA ASN A 370 -13.05 3.73 31.22
C ASN A 370 -13.21 2.74 30.05
N VAL A 371 -12.86 3.15 28.82
CA VAL A 371 -12.87 2.28 27.63
C VAL A 371 -11.64 1.37 27.59
N ILE A 372 -10.49 1.86 28.11
CA ILE A 372 -9.23 1.12 28.20
C ILE A 372 -8.50 1.43 29.51
N SER A 373 -7.56 0.56 29.90
CA SER A 373 -6.74 0.75 31.10
C SER A 373 -5.59 1.76 30.87
N GLU A 374 -5.06 2.35 31.96
CA GLU A 374 -3.84 3.17 31.88
C GLU A 374 -2.62 2.37 31.41
N ASP A 375 -2.55 1.06 31.67
CA ASP A 375 -1.43 0.24 31.20
C ASP A 375 -1.49 0.01 29.69
N THR A 376 -2.68 -0.26 29.15
CA THR A 376 -2.93 -0.30 27.70
C THR A 376 -2.52 1.02 27.03
N LYS A 377 -2.84 2.17 27.65
CA LYS A 377 -2.41 3.48 27.14
C LYS A 377 -0.88 3.62 27.11
N LYS A 378 -0.16 3.21 28.16
CA LYS A 378 1.31 3.27 28.18
C LYS A 378 1.94 2.43 27.07
N GLU A 379 1.43 1.23 26.84
CA GLU A 379 1.89 0.34 25.76
C GLU A 379 1.67 0.99 24.39
N ILE A 380 0.46 1.47 24.11
CA ILE A 380 0.17 2.12 22.82
C ILE A 380 1.01 3.39 22.65
N PHE A 381 1.22 4.19 23.71
CA PHE A 381 2.07 5.38 23.64
C PHE A 381 3.53 5.03 23.34
N SER A 382 4.03 3.91 23.85
CA SER A 382 5.36 3.39 23.53
C SER A 382 5.46 3.00 22.04
N ILE A 383 4.46 2.29 21.50
CA ILE A 383 4.39 1.93 20.08
C ILE A 383 4.39 3.19 19.20
N LEU A 384 3.52 4.15 19.53
CA LEU A 384 3.39 5.41 18.79
C LEU A 384 4.65 6.28 18.89
N GLY A 385 5.30 6.33 20.06
CA GLY A 385 6.56 7.06 20.25
C GLY A 385 7.67 6.50 19.37
N LYS A 386 7.89 5.19 19.41
CA LYS A 386 8.91 4.55 18.56
C LYS A 386 8.61 4.75 17.07
N ALA A 387 7.36 4.61 16.65
CA ALA A 387 6.98 4.84 15.25
C ALA A 387 7.21 6.30 14.83
N GLN A 388 6.90 7.27 15.72
CA GLN A 388 7.16 8.69 15.49
C GLN A 388 8.66 8.97 15.30
N ASP A 389 9.51 8.40 16.16
CA ASP A 389 10.97 8.55 16.09
C ASP A 389 11.52 8.01 14.76
N LEU A 390 11.14 6.78 14.38
CA LEU A 390 11.57 6.16 13.13
C LEU A 390 11.07 6.91 11.89
N ILE A 391 9.83 7.42 11.91
CA ILE A 391 9.28 8.24 10.83
C ILE A 391 10.08 9.54 10.67
N ALA A 392 10.51 10.15 11.78
CA ALA A 392 11.32 11.38 11.77
C ALA A 392 12.75 11.14 11.25
N GLU A 393 13.31 9.94 11.45
CA GLU A 393 14.61 9.56 10.90
C GLU A 393 14.61 9.41 9.36
N VAL A 394 13.45 9.06 8.78
CA VAL A 394 13.26 9.09 7.33
C VAL A 394 13.08 10.55 6.91
N LYS A 395 14.20 11.19 6.57
CA LYS A 395 14.22 12.53 5.97
C LYS A 395 13.30 12.52 4.76
N VAL A 396 12.52 13.58 4.62
CA VAL A 396 11.87 13.94 3.37
C VAL A 396 12.61 15.16 2.89
N ASP A 397 13.21 15.12 1.71
CA ASP A 397 13.79 16.33 1.13
C ASP A 397 12.67 17.35 0.95
N ALA A 398 12.66 18.37 1.82
CA ALA A 398 11.68 19.42 1.79
C ALA A 398 11.93 20.28 0.55
N ASN A 399 11.19 20.00 -0.52
CA ASN A 399 11.06 20.88 -1.68
C ASN A 399 10.40 22.24 -1.34
N ASP A 400 10.16 22.56 -0.07
CA ASP A 400 9.62 23.85 0.41
C ASP A 400 10.58 25.05 0.23
N LYS A 401 11.63 24.94 -0.60
CA LYS A 401 12.55 26.06 -0.87
C LYS A 401 12.10 27.04 -1.95
N LYS A 402 10.89 26.92 -2.51
CA LYS A 402 10.34 27.92 -3.47
C LYS A 402 8.84 28.17 -3.29
N ALA A 403 8.44 28.61 -2.10
CA ALA A 403 7.14 29.26 -1.91
C ALA A 403 7.27 30.39 -0.87
N SER A 404 8.30 31.22 -1.05
CA SER A 404 8.46 32.48 -0.34
C SER A 404 9.37 33.38 -1.17
N ASP A 405 8.79 34.02 -2.18
CA ASP A 405 9.16 35.36 -2.66
C ASP A 405 7.90 36.04 -3.21
#